data_AF-A0A1S4FUZ2-F1
#
_entry.id   AF-A0A1S4FUZ2-F1
#
_cell.length_a   1.000
_cell.length_b   1.000
_cell.length_c   1.000
_cell.angle_alpha   90.00
_cell.angle_beta   90.00
_cell.angle_gamma   90.00
#
_symmetry.space_group_name_H-M   'P 1'
#
loop_
_entity.id
_entity.type
_entity.pdbx_description
1 polymer ?
#
loop_
_entity_poly.entity_id
_entity_poly.type
_entity_poly.pdbx_seq_one_letter_code
_entity_poly.pdbx_strand_id
1 'polypeptide(L)'
;MGKKQHQKDKMYLTYTEWSEFYGGHKTASVENEQIKFKRLPFDHCCLSMVPFEHPYCDKDGNVFELQAIVDFVKTFKVNPVTGAPQDGKSLIKLNFSKNHEGQYHCPTLFKPFTKNSHIVANGKTGNVFSYEAIEQLNIKAKNWKDLLDDTPFTRKDLITIQDPANLEKFNISSFHHIKKNLRVQTEEELAEKKDPQGRLKTISMETREILTQLEKDYKAPEEKVVEHKVADKFNAAHYSTGAVAAAFTSTSMVPVLNHEAAIIEEDVIRYERVKKKGYVRLLTNFGALNLELYCDQVPKTCENFLKHCQTGYYNGCLFHRSIRNFMIQGGDPAGVGNGGTSIWGKKFADEIRPNLTHSGRGILSMANSGPNTNGSQFFITYRSCRHLDGKHTIFGKLVGGLEVLTEMERVEVDNRDRPIENIFIQRVQVFVDPFLEADEELAKQRSDELERVQREAQEKQKKTARAQPLKVFRSGVGKYLDKDVTKRLVEPEASTSGADPTLTKKRKKEETISKLGNFNSW
;
A
#
# COMPACT_ATOMS: atom_id res chain seq x y z
N MET A 1 -26.33 31.76 -35.69
CA MET A 1 -25.96 30.43 -36.22
C MET A 1 -24.45 30.33 -36.37
N GLY A 2 -23.87 29.25 -35.83
CA GLY A 2 -22.54 28.65 -36.07
C GLY A 2 -21.34 29.52 -36.45
N LYS A 3 -20.40 29.72 -35.50
CA LYS A 3 -18.95 29.89 -35.76
C LYS A 3 -18.06 29.80 -34.50
N LYS A 4 -18.51 29.10 -33.45
CA LYS A 4 -17.68 28.73 -32.28
C LYS A 4 -17.57 27.21 -32.16
N GLN A 5 -17.27 26.56 -33.28
CA GLN A 5 -16.80 25.18 -33.24
C GLN A 5 -15.31 25.24 -32.94
N HIS A 6 -14.98 24.98 -31.68
CA HIS A 6 -13.63 24.87 -31.18
C HIS A 6 -12.78 23.96 -32.09
N GLN A 7 -11.82 24.54 -32.82
CA GLN A 7 -10.63 23.81 -33.25
C GLN A 7 -9.81 23.54 -31.98
N LYS A 8 -10.11 22.44 -31.29
CA LYS A 8 -9.47 22.07 -30.02
C LYS A 8 -8.14 21.32 -30.19
N ASP A 9 -7.68 21.09 -31.42
CA ASP A 9 -6.42 20.38 -31.70
C ASP A 9 -5.49 21.24 -32.57
N LYS A 10 -4.77 22.18 -31.95
CA LYS A 10 -3.60 22.82 -32.57
C LYS A 10 -2.39 22.56 -31.68
N MET A 11 -1.30 22.07 -32.29
CA MET A 11 -0.03 21.77 -31.62
C MET A 11 0.80 23.02 -31.28
N TYR A 12 0.27 24.23 -31.47
CA TYR A 12 0.97 25.50 -31.22
C TYR A 12 0.03 26.52 -30.59
N LEU A 13 0.58 27.38 -29.73
CA LEU A 13 -0.11 28.52 -29.13
C LEU A 13 0.12 29.78 -29.97
N THR A 14 -0.92 30.61 -30.14
CA THR A 14 -0.74 31.95 -30.75
C THR A 14 -0.19 32.95 -29.74
N TYR A 15 0.47 34.01 -30.24
CA TYR A 15 1.00 35.08 -29.38
C TYR A 15 -0.08 35.72 -28.51
N THR A 16 -1.28 35.93 -29.08
CA THR A 16 -2.46 36.46 -28.38
C THR A 16 -2.97 35.52 -27.29
N GLU A 17 -3.00 34.22 -27.55
CA GLU A 17 -3.39 33.22 -26.52
C GLU A 17 -2.34 33.14 -25.41
N TRP A 18 -1.07 33.30 -25.73
CA TRP A 18 0.02 33.32 -24.75
C TRP A 18 0.00 34.59 -23.89
N SER A 19 -0.28 35.76 -24.47
CA SER A 19 -0.31 37.04 -23.76
C SER A 19 -1.57 37.26 -22.94
N GLU A 20 -2.74 36.82 -23.42
CA GLU A 20 -4.04 37.16 -22.80
C GLU A 20 -4.68 36.00 -22.03
N PHE A 21 -4.53 34.75 -22.48
CA PHE A 21 -5.29 33.62 -21.91
C PHE A 21 -4.48 32.75 -20.93
N TYR A 22 -3.20 32.48 -21.21
CA TYR A 22 -2.43 31.47 -20.46
C TYR A 22 -1.22 32.01 -19.66
N GLY A 23 -1.14 33.33 -19.44
CA GLY A 23 -0.33 33.91 -18.35
C GLY A 23 1.15 34.18 -18.63
N GLY A 24 1.52 34.72 -19.80
CA GLY A 24 2.92 35.05 -20.12
C GLY A 24 3.25 36.54 -20.12
N HIS A 25 3.80 37.05 -19.00
CA HIS A 25 4.61 38.28 -18.86
C HIS A 25 3.92 39.67 -18.91
N LYS A 26 3.76 40.29 -17.72
CA LYS A 26 3.58 41.75 -17.58
C LYS A 26 4.94 42.37 -17.30
N THR A 27 5.47 43.18 -18.22
CA THR A 27 6.78 43.83 -18.06
C THR A 27 6.76 44.78 -16.86
N ALA A 28 7.58 44.48 -15.87
CA ALA A 28 7.82 45.35 -14.72
C ALA A 28 8.65 46.56 -15.17
N SER A 29 8.00 47.64 -15.61
CA SER A 29 8.68 48.90 -15.86
C SER A 29 8.88 49.68 -14.56
N VAL A 30 10.08 50.23 -14.43
CA VAL A 30 10.65 50.98 -13.29
C VAL A 30 9.90 52.29 -13.00
N GLU A 31 8.94 52.69 -13.84
CA GLU A 31 8.13 53.92 -13.70
C GLU A 31 7.08 53.87 -12.57
N ASN A 32 6.85 52.71 -11.95
CA ASN A 32 5.77 52.52 -10.98
C ASN A 32 6.11 52.91 -9.51
N GLU A 33 7.34 53.31 -9.21
CA GLU A 33 7.72 53.62 -7.82
C GLU A 33 7.17 54.98 -7.33
N GLN A 34 7.04 55.97 -8.20
CA GLN A 34 6.54 57.31 -7.82
C GLN A 34 5.00 57.38 -7.70
N ILE A 35 4.26 56.45 -8.32
CA ILE A 35 2.77 56.43 -8.32
C ILE A 35 2.20 55.73 -7.06
N LYS A 36 3.04 55.17 -6.17
CA LYS A 36 2.60 54.37 -5.00
C LYS A 36 2.92 54.99 -3.64
N PHE A 37 2.95 56.32 -3.51
CA PHE A 37 2.97 56.94 -2.18
C PHE A 37 1.60 56.77 -1.51
N LYS A 38 1.51 55.84 -0.55
CA LYS A 38 0.33 55.64 0.29
C LYS A 38 0.75 55.82 1.75
N ARG A 39 0.29 56.91 2.37
CA ARG A 39 0.55 57.21 3.78
C ARG A 39 -0.41 56.43 4.67
N LEU A 40 0.13 55.70 5.63
CA LEU A 40 -0.67 55.05 6.66
C LEU A 40 -1.29 56.12 7.60
N PRO A 41 -2.60 56.09 7.85
CA PRO A 41 -3.23 56.95 8.85
C PRO A 41 -2.69 56.67 10.27
N PHE A 42 -2.74 57.67 11.17
CA PHE A 42 -2.19 57.55 12.52
C PHE A 42 -2.94 56.59 13.44
N ASP A 43 -4.18 56.25 13.08
CA ASP A 43 -5.10 55.37 13.80
C ASP A 43 -4.98 53.90 13.35
N HIS A 44 -4.05 53.58 12.44
CA HIS A 44 -3.86 52.24 11.88
C HIS A 44 -2.54 51.61 12.34
N CYS A 45 -2.56 50.28 12.50
CA CYS A 45 -1.39 49.48 12.82
C CYS A 45 -0.44 49.35 11.60
N CYS A 46 0.86 49.58 11.80
CA CYS A 46 1.88 49.49 10.75
C CYS A 46 2.15 48.07 10.24
N LEU A 47 1.60 47.03 10.87
CA LEU A 47 1.75 45.64 10.44
C LEU A 47 0.48 45.10 9.77
N SER A 48 -0.69 45.28 10.40
CA SER A 48 -1.97 44.77 9.86
C SER A 48 -2.65 45.74 8.88
N MET A 49 -2.27 47.01 8.86
CA MET A 49 -2.93 48.08 8.07
C MET A 49 -4.41 48.28 8.40
N VAL A 50 -4.84 47.87 9.60
CA VAL A 50 -6.20 47.99 10.14
C VAL A 50 -6.18 48.96 11.32
N PRO A 51 -7.28 49.68 11.62
CA PRO A 51 -7.38 50.47 12.84
C PRO A 51 -7.01 49.66 14.08
N PHE A 52 -6.22 50.24 14.98
CA PHE A 52 -5.80 49.56 16.20
C PHE A 52 -6.84 49.69 17.32
N GLU A 53 -6.90 48.68 18.19
CA GLU A 53 -7.67 48.67 19.43
C GLU A 53 -6.74 48.75 20.65
N HIS A 54 -5.64 47.98 20.64
CA HIS A 54 -4.63 47.98 21.71
C HIS A 54 -3.27 48.44 21.14
N PRO A 55 -3.07 49.77 21.01
CA PRO A 55 -1.87 50.31 20.39
C PRO A 55 -0.64 50.16 21.29
N TYR A 56 0.42 49.64 20.70
CA TYR A 56 1.78 49.63 21.25
C TYR A 56 2.71 50.33 20.27
N CYS A 57 3.73 51.01 20.75
CA CYS A 57 4.73 51.63 19.88
C CYS A 57 6.15 51.17 20.20
N ASP A 58 7.00 51.30 19.18
CA ASP A 58 8.45 51.28 19.36
C ASP A 58 8.99 52.69 19.65
N LYS A 59 10.26 52.79 20.06
CA LYS A 59 10.95 54.06 20.32
C LYS A 59 10.94 55.02 19.12
N ASP A 60 10.90 54.47 17.91
CA ASP A 60 10.81 55.23 16.67
C ASP A 60 9.40 55.79 16.40
N GLY A 61 8.39 55.45 17.21
CA GLY A 61 7.01 55.95 17.06
C GLY A 61 6.17 55.22 16.02
N ASN A 62 6.58 54.02 15.60
CA ASN A 62 5.77 53.13 14.78
C ASN A 62 4.73 52.42 15.67
N VAL A 63 3.45 52.45 15.29
CA VAL A 63 2.35 51.92 16.10
C VAL A 63 1.91 50.55 15.59
N PHE A 64 1.70 49.61 16.51
CA PHE A 64 1.33 48.24 16.24
C PHE A 64 0.19 47.78 17.15
N GLU A 65 -0.58 46.80 16.68
CA GLU A 65 -1.55 46.06 17.50
C GLU A 65 -0.82 44.96 18.28
N LEU A 66 -1.13 44.81 19.58
CA LEU A 66 -0.44 43.90 20.49
C LEU A 66 -0.37 42.45 19.97
N GLN A 67 -1.49 41.90 19.52
CA GLN A 67 -1.55 40.50 19.06
C GLN A 67 -0.66 40.29 17.83
N ALA A 68 -0.82 41.16 16.82
CA ALA A 68 -0.10 41.04 15.56
C ALA A 68 1.42 41.21 15.74
N ILE A 69 1.88 42.17 16.57
CA ILE A 69 3.32 42.42 16.74
C ILE A 69 4.00 41.32 17.55
N VAL A 70 3.33 40.78 18.56
CA VAL A 70 3.89 39.71 19.39
C VAL A 70 4.13 38.46 18.54
N ASP A 71 3.19 38.09 17.67
CA ASP A 71 3.32 36.93 16.80
C ASP A 71 4.39 37.13 15.71
N PHE A 72 4.47 38.35 15.16
CA PHE A 72 5.51 38.70 14.20
C PHE A 72 6.91 38.67 14.81
N VAL A 73 7.10 39.25 15.99
CA VAL A 73 8.40 39.29 16.69
C VAL A 73 8.82 37.91 17.15
N LYS A 74 7.89 37.06 17.62
CA LYS A 74 8.20 35.65 17.93
C LYS A 74 8.76 34.90 16.72
N THR A 75 8.20 35.15 15.54
CA THR A 75 8.55 34.45 14.30
C THR A 75 9.85 34.98 13.69
N PHE A 76 9.98 36.30 13.56
CA PHE A 76 11.05 36.93 12.77
C PHE A 76 12.10 37.69 13.60
N LYS A 77 11.82 37.99 14.89
CA LYS A 77 12.72 38.73 15.81
C LYS A 77 13.23 40.08 15.27
N VAL A 78 12.46 40.70 14.38
CA VAL A 78 12.78 41.99 13.76
C VAL A 78 11.57 42.91 13.80
N ASN A 79 11.80 44.22 13.79
CA ASN A 79 10.78 45.23 13.65
C ASN A 79 10.21 45.22 12.21
N PRO A 80 8.89 45.15 12.02
CA PRO A 80 8.26 45.07 10.69
C PRO A 80 8.43 46.32 9.83
N VAL A 81 8.74 47.48 10.41
CA VAL A 81 8.93 48.75 9.68
C VAL A 81 10.40 49.00 9.40
N THR A 82 11.24 49.00 10.43
CA THR A 82 12.67 49.37 10.32
C THR A 82 13.57 48.19 9.96
N GLY A 83 13.14 46.96 10.24
CA GLY A 83 13.97 45.76 10.06
C GLY A 83 15.07 45.57 11.11
N ALA A 84 15.13 46.43 12.13
CA ALA A 84 16.06 46.29 13.25
C ALA A 84 15.64 45.15 14.18
N PRO A 85 16.56 44.52 14.94
CA PRO A 85 16.20 43.54 15.95
C PRO A 85 15.30 44.17 17.02
N GLN A 86 14.16 43.55 17.32
CA GLN A 86 13.18 44.05 18.29
C GLN A 86 12.68 42.92 19.18
N ASP A 87 12.53 43.19 20.48
CA ASP A 87 11.96 42.28 21.45
C ASP A 87 10.54 42.71 21.86
N GLY A 88 9.67 41.76 22.20
CA GLY A 88 8.30 42.08 22.64
C GLY A 88 8.23 42.91 23.93
N LYS A 89 9.27 42.87 24.77
CA LYS A 89 9.34 43.61 26.04
C LYS A 89 9.72 45.08 25.88
N SER A 90 10.32 45.48 24.75
CA SER A 90 10.73 46.87 24.51
C SER A 90 9.60 47.74 23.96
N LEU A 91 8.42 47.16 23.70
CA LEU A 91 7.25 47.88 23.22
C LEU A 91 6.57 48.64 24.37
N ILE A 92 6.15 49.86 24.06
CA ILE A 92 5.50 50.77 25.00
C ILE A 92 3.99 50.77 24.70
N LYS A 93 3.15 50.52 25.70
CA LYS A 93 1.70 50.61 25.55
C LYS A 93 1.31 52.07 25.37
N LEU A 94 0.47 52.39 24.38
CA LEU A 94 -0.06 53.72 24.18
C LEU A 94 -1.47 53.87 24.76
N ASN A 95 -1.73 54.98 25.45
CA ASN A 95 -3.02 55.34 26.00
C ASN A 95 -3.60 56.53 25.23
N PHE A 96 -4.52 56.26 24.31
CA PHE A 96 -5.26 57.30 23.58
C PHE A 96 -6.58 57.63 24.28
N SER A 97 -6.87 58.92 24.46
CA SER A 97 -8.16 59.41 24.96
C SER A 97 -9.17 59.63 23.82
N LYS A 98 -10.42 59.19 24.01
CA LYS A 98 -11.53 59.38 23.06
C LYS A 98 -12.57 60.37 23.62
N ASN A 99 -13.12 61.21 22.77
CA ASN A 99 -14.23 62.13 23.09
C ASN A 99 -15.57 61.37 23.15
N HIS A 100 -16.65 62.05 23.56
CA HIS A 100 -18.02 61.48 23.54
C HIS A 100 -18.47 61.01 22.13
N GLU A 101 -17.90 61.60 21.07
CA GLU A 101 -18.10 61.22 19.66
C GLU A 101 -17.21 60.05 19.20
N GLY A 102 -16.40 59.46 20.09
CA GLY A 102 -15.52 58.34 19.76
C GLY A 102 -14.23 58.72 19.00
N GLN A 103 -14.00 60.00 18.72
CA GLN A 103 -12.78 60.50 18.07
C GLN A 103 -11.61 60.61 19.06
N TYR A 104 -10.40 60.28 18.61
CA TYR A 104 -9.18 60.46 19.41
C TYR A 104 -8.86 61.94 19.58
N HIS A 105 -8.55 62.37 20.81
CA HIS A 105 -8.27 63.77 21.12
C HIS A 105 -7.14 63.91 22.14
N CYS A 106 -6.53 65.09 22.20
CA CYS A 106 -5.55 65.42 23.22
C CYS A 106 -6.25 65.66 24.57
N PRO A 107 -5.89 64.96 25.65
CA PRO A 107 -6.62 65.00 26.93
C PRO A 107 -6.48 66.34 27.67
N THR A 108 -5.49 67.17 27.32
CA THR A 108 -5.23 68.46 27.98
C THR A 108 -5.80 69.65 27.22
N LEU A 109 -5.73 69.62 25.89
CA LEU A 109 -6.25 70.69 25.03
C LEU A 109 -7.67 70.42 24.51
N PHE A 110 -8.21 69.22 24.73
CA PHE A 110 -9.51 68.74 24.23
C PHE A 110 -9.70 68.82 22.71
N LYS A 111 -8.62 69.08 21.95
CA LYS A 111 -8.62 69.15 20.48
C LYS A 111 -8.57 67.73 19.89
N PRO A 112 -9.45 67.38 18.93
CA PRO A 112 -9.40 66.09 18.24
C PRO A 112 -8.15 65.99 17.36
N PHE A 113 -7.59 64.78 17.24
CA PHE A 113 -6.47 64.50 16.36
C PHE A 113 -6.94 64.36 14.91
N THR A 114 -6.21 65.01 14.01
CA THR A 114 -6.47 65.00 12.57
C THR A 114 -5.30 64.37 11.82
N LYS A 115 -5.47 64.10 10.53
CA LYS A 115 -4.40 63.56 9.65
C LYS A 115 -3.16 64.45 9.52
N ASN A 116 -3.23 65.71 9.95
CA ASN A 116 -2.11 66.66 9.91
C ASN A 116 -1.69 67.11 11.32
N SER A 117 -2.25 66.52 12.37
CA SER A 117 -1.88 66.85 13.74
C SER A 117 -0.48 66.31 14.06
N HIS A 118 0.29 67.10 14.80
CA HIS A 118 1.56 66.63 15.37
C HIS A 118 1.28 65.93 16.71
N ILE A 119 1.46 64.61 16.73
CA ILE A 119 1.11 63.72 17.85
C ILE A 119 2.36 63.14 18.48
N VAL A 120 2.46 63.23 19.80
CA VAL A 120 3.61 62.76 20.58
C VAL A 120 3.11 61.97 21.79
N ALA A 121 3.80 60.87 22.10
CA ALA A 121 3.58 60.08 23.30
C ALA A 121 4.73 60.23 24.29
N ASN A 122 4.43 60.14 25.58
CA ASN A 122 5.45 59.98 26.61
C ASN A 122 5.82 58.48 26.72
N GLY A 123 7.10 58.15 26.49
CA GLY A 123 7.58 56.77 26.50
C GLY A 123 7.56 56.08 27.87
N LYS A 124 7.42 56.83 28.97
CA LYS A 124 7.32 56.24 30.32
C LYS A 124 5.90 55.85 30.71
N THR A 125 4.93 56.72 30.44
CA THR A 125 3.51 56.51 30.79
C THR A 125 2.70 55.92 29.67
N GLY A 126 3.12 56.13 28.42
CA GLY A 126 2.36 55.78 27.23
C GLY A 126 1.27 56.79 26.87
N ASN A 127 1.10 57.87 27.64
CA ASN A 127 0.04 58.85 27.41
C ASN A 127 0.32 59.67 26.15
N VAL A 128 -0.70 59.84 25.31
CA VAL A 128 -0.61 60.51 24.01
C VAL A 128 -1.15 61.93 24.09
N PHE A 129 -0.36 62.88 23.62
CA PHE A 129 -0.67 64.31 23.63
C PHE A 129 -0.46 64.93 22.25
N SER A 130 -1.04 66.11 22.03
CA SER A 130 -0.62 66.97 20.93
C SER A 130 0.72 67.61 21.26
N TYR A 131 1.58 67.78 20.24
CA TYR A 131 2.87 68.45 20.42
C TYR A 131 2.71 69.88 20.95
N GLU A 132 1.65 70.58 20.55
CA GLU A 132 1.29 71.93 21.05
C GLU A 132 1.16 71.95 22.59
N ALA A 133 0.53 70.92 23.17
CA ALA A 133 0.34 70.82 24.62
C ALA A 133 1.68 70.65 25.34
N ILE A 134 2.52 69.73 24.84
CA ILE A 134 3.85 69.47 25.41
C ILE A 134 4.75 70.69 25.23
N GLU A 135 4.69 71.37 24.08
CA GLU A 135 5.50 72.56 23.82
C GLU A 135 5.17 73.70 24.79
N GLN A 136 3.89 73.98 24.99
CA GLN A 136 3.44 75.07 25.86
C GLN A 136 3.63 74.75 27.35
N LEU A 137 3.18 73.55 27.79
CA LEU A 137 3.07 73.21 29.21
C LEU A 137 4.33 72.55 29.77
N ASN A 138 5.15 71.86 28.96
CA ASN A 138 6.36 71.20 29.42
C ASN A 138 7.63 71.92 28.96
N ILE A 139 7.79 72.14 27.66
CA ILE A 139 9.04 72.65 27.08
C ILE A 139 9.25 74.13 27.45
N LYS A 140 8.27 75.00 27.17
CA LYS A 140 8.35 76.44 27.46
C LYS A 140 8.35 76.73 28.97
N ALA A 141 7.56 75.99 29.74
CA ALA A 141 7.50 76.11 31.19
C ALA A 141 8.65 75.40 31.94
N LYS A 142 9.51 74.65 31.23
CA LYS A 142 10.58 73.79 31.80
C LYS A 142 10.07 72.78 32.84
N ASN A 143 8.81 72.34 32.72
CA ASN A 143 8.19 71.37 33.61
C ASN A 143 8.20 69.97 32.97
N TRP A 144 9.07 69.08 33.44
CA TRP A 144 9.29 67.75 32.86
C TRP A 144 8.52 66.64 33.60
N LYS A 145 7.24 66.88 33.81
CA LYS A 145 6.29 65.93 34.41
C LYS A 145 5.15 65.64 33.45
N ASP A 146 4.68 64.39 33.42
CA ASP A 146 3.53 64.00 32.60
C ASP A 146 2.31 64.87 32.94
N LEU A 147 1.55 65.28 31.92
CA LEU A 147 0.43 66.20 32.07
C LEU A 147 -0.81 65.57 32.73
N LEU A 148 -0.85 64.24 32.87
CA LEU A 148 -1.93 63.54 33.54
C LEU A 148 -1.50 62.95 34.88
N ASP A 149 -0.36 62.24 34.90
CA ASP A 149 0.05 61.41 36.04
C ASP A 149 1.24 62.00 36.83
N ASP A 150 1.71 63.20 36.50
CA ASP A 150 2.85 63.90 37.13
C ASP A 150 4.19 63.13 37.13
N THR A 151 4.28 62.01 36.42
CA THR A 151 5.49 61.18 36.39
C THR A 151 6.64 61.93 35.72
N PRO A 152 7.85 61.93 36.30
CA PRO A 152 8.97 62.66 35.74
C PRO A 152 9.53 61.97 34.49
N PHE A 153 9.61 62.68 33.37
CA PHE A 153 10.16 62.19 32.11
C PHE A 153 11.25 63.13 31.57
N THR A 154 12.04 62.66 30.60
CA THR A 154 13.07 63.46 29.95
C THR A 154 12.71 63.75 28.49
N ARG A 155 13.34 64.76 27.88
CA ARG A 155 13.11 65.07 26.45
C ARG A 155 13.36 63.88 25.52
N LYS A 156 14.24 62.94 25.90
CA LYS A 156 14.52 61.73 25.11
C LYS A 156 13.41 60.68 25.17
N ASP A 157 12.54 60.78 26.17
CA ASP A 157 11.42 59.86 26.35
C ASP A 157 10.21 60.25 25.49
N LEU A 158 10.25 61.41 24.81
CA LEU A 158 9.17 61.84 23.91
C LEU A 158 9.27 61.10 22.57
N ILE A 159 8.21 60.38 22.22
CA ILE A 159 8.11 59.56 21.02
C ILE A 159 7.13 60.23 20.06
N THR A 160 7.62 60.67 18.90
CA THR A 160 6.78 61.28 17.87
C THR A 160 6.06 60.21 17.04
N ILE A 161 4.75 60.10 17.25
CA ILE A 161 3.87 59.18 16.53
C ILE A 161 3.56 59.72 15.14
N GLN A 162 3.21 61.00 15.03
CA GLN A 162 2.86 61.62 13.75
C GLN A 162 3.46 63.00 13.65
N ASP A 163 4.20 63.24 12.57
CA ASP A 163 4.71 64.56 12.23
C ASP A 163 4.15 64.98 10.86
N PRO A 164 3.51 66.16 10.73
CA PRO A 164 3.11 66.70 9.44
C PRO A 164 4.30 67.08 8.55
N ALA A 165 5.47 67.41 9.12
CA ALA A 165 6.66 67.82 8.36
C ALA A 165 7.41 66.63 7.74
N ASN A 166 7.33 65.44 8.34
CA ASN A 166 7.99 64.23 7.87
C ASN A 166 6.98 63.29 7.18
N LEU A 167 6.85 63.41 5.86
CA LEU A 167 5.90 62.62 5.08
C LEU A 167 6.38 61.18 4.79
N GLU A 168 7.68 60.90 4.87
CA GLU A 168 8.26 59.62 4.43
C GLU A 168 8.14 58.49 5.45
N LYS A 169 8.08 58.83 6.75
CA LYS A 169 8.10 57.89 7.88
C LYS A 169 7.00 56.82 7.84
N PHE A 170 5.84 57.12 7.24
CA PHE A 170 4.68 56.21 7.17
C PHE A 170 4.28 55.85 5.73
N ASN A 171 5.23 55.87 4.80
CA ASN A 171 5.00 55.35 3.46
C ASN A 171 4.92 53.82 3.51
N ILE A 172 3.77 53.25 3.17
CA ILE A 172 3.53 51.79 3.22
C ILE A 172 4.57 51.02 2.37
N SER A 173 5.00 51.60 1.25
CA SER A 173 5.98 50.99 0.36
C SER A 173 7.39 50.90 0.97
N SER A 174 7.69 51.66 2.02
CA SER A 174 9.01 51.65 2.68
C SER A 174 9.15 50.54 3.71
N PHE A 175 8.05 49.97 4.20
CA PHE A 175 8.04 49.02 5.30
C PHE A 175 8.78 47.72 4.96
N HIS A 176 9.63 47.26 5.88
CA HIS A 176 10.50 46.10 5.68
C HIS A 176 9.74 44.80 5.41
N HIS A 177 8.65 44.56 6.14
CA HIS A 177 7.83 43.35 5.95
C HIS A 177 7.16 43.31 4.57
N ILE A 178 6.82 44.47 3.99
CA ILE A 178 6.27 44.57 2.63
C ILE A 178 7.38 44.38 1.60
N LYS A 179 8.53 45.03 1.76
CA LYS A 179 9.67 44.90 0.83
C LYS A 179 10.20 43.47 0.73
N LYS A 180 10.23 42.74 1.86
CA LYS A 180 10.75 41.38 1.93
C LYS A 180 9.66 40.30 1.87
N ASN A 181 8.40 40.68 1.68
CA ASN A 181 7.24 39.78 1.71
C ASN A 181 7.22 38.86 2.95
N LEU A 182 7.55 39.43 4.12
CA LEU A 182 7.53 38.73 5.41
C LEU A 182 6.11 38.79 5.97
N ARG A 183 5.41 37.65 5.96
CA ARG A 183 4.08 37.52 6.55
C ARG A 183 4.05 36.29 7.46
N VAL A 184 3.46 36.45 8.64
CA VAL A 184 3.15 35.31 9.53
C VAL A 184 2.03 34.52 8.86
N GLN A 185 2.30 33.25 8.55
CA GLN A 185 1.30 32.34 8.00
C GLN A 185 0.33 31.94 9.10
N THR A 186 -0.96 31.89 8.79
CA THR A 186 -1.97 31.43 9.76
C THR A 186 -1.89 29.92 9.92
N GLU A 187 -2.35 29.40 11.06
CA GLU A 187 -2.37 27.95 11.33
C GLU A 187 -3.20 27.19 10.28
N GLU A 188 -4.24 27.82 9.74
CA GLU A 188 -5.07 27.31 8.65
C GLU A 188 -4.29 27.14 7.34
N GLU A 189 -3.47 28.12 6.94
CA GLU A 189 -2.63 28.04 5.73
C GLU A 189 -1.58 26.93 5.82
N LEU A 190 -1.05 26.69 7.02
CA LEU A 190 -0.10 25.59 7.29
C LEU A 190 -0.77 24.21 7.27
N ALA A 191 -2.02 24.12 7.72
CA ALA A 191 -2.82 22.91 7.64
C ALA A 191 -3.17 22.56 6.18
N GLU A 192 -3.63 23.54 5.40
CA GLU A 192 -3.95 23.34 3.98
C GLU A 192 -2.74 22.97 3.13
N LYS A 193 -1.53 23.38 3.54
CA LYS A 193 -0.27 22.98 2.87
C LYS A 193 0.08 21.50 3.09
N LYS A 194 -0.42 20.87 4.16
CA LYS A 194 -0.19 19.43 4.43
C LYS A 194 -1.14 18.54 3.63
N ASP A 195 -2.30 19.06 3.22
CA ASP A 195 -3.23 18.31 2.40
C ASP A 195 -2.78 18.27 0.93
N PRO A 196 -2.62 17.08 0.32
CA PRO A 196 -2.23 16.96 -1.08
C PRO A 196 -3.25 17.59 -2.05
N GLN A 197 -4.50 17.77 -1.61
CA GLN A 197 -5.55 18.47 -2.36
C GLN A 197 -5.74 19.94 -1.96
N GLY A 198 -5.07 20.46 -0.91
CA GLY A 198 -5.29 21.82 -0.41
C GLY A 198 -4.99 22.90 -1.45
N ARG A 199 -4.03 22.65 -2.35
CA ARG A 199 -3.71 23.56 -3.47
C ARG A 199 -4.81 23.67 -4.52
N LEU A 200 -5.78 22.76 -4.60
CA LEU A 200 -6.88 22.89 -5.56
C LEU A 200 -7.76 24.12 -5.27
N LYS A 201 -7.82 24.59 -4.02
CA LYS A 201 -8.59 25.78 -3.66
C LYS A 201 -8.00 27.08 -4.24
N THR A 202 -6.69 27.13 -4.48
CA THR A 202 -6.01 28.30 -5.04
C THR A 202 -5.94 28.31 -6.57
N ILE A 203 -6.37 27.24 -7.23
CA ILE A 203 -6.32 27.07 -8.68
C ILE A 203 -7.52 27.77 -9.36
N SER A 204 -7.33 28.24 -10.60
CA SER A 204 -8.40 28.90 -11.36
C SER A 204 -9.57 27.93 -11.62
N MET A 205 -10.77 28.48 -11.77
CA MET A 205 -11.98 27.68 -11.99
C MET A 205 -11.85 26.76 -13.20
N GLU A 206 -11.21 27.23 -14.27
CA GLU A 206 -10.98 26.47 -15.50
C GLU A 206 -10.07 25.25 -15.27
N THR A 207 -9.02 25.39 -14.47
CA THR A 207 -8.11 24.26 -14.22
C THR A 207 -8.75 23.21 -13.31
N ARG A 208 -9.67 23.62 -12.42
CA ARG A 208 -10.47 22.65 -11.64
C ARG A 208 -11.39 21.83 -12.55
N GLU A 209 -12.07 22.47 -13.48
CA GLU A 209 -12.96 21.77 -14.43
C GLU A 209 -12.18 20.75 -15.28
N ILE A 210 -11.00 21.13 -15.76
CA ILE A 210 -10.11 20.24 -16.53
C ILE A 210 -9.66 19.04 -15.70
N LEU A 211 -9.23 19.25 -14.45
CA LEU A 211 -8.83 18.15 -13.56
C LEU A 211 -10.00 17.20 -13.29
N THR A 212 -11.21 17.72 -13.07
CA THR A 212 -12.39 16.87 -12.86
C THR A 212 -12.81 16.09 -14.11
N GLN A 213 -12.52 16.59 -15.32
CA GLN A 213 -12.73 15.83 -16.56
C GLN A 213 -11.68 14.74 -16.72
N LEU A 214 -10.41 15.06 -16.48
CA LEU A 214 -9.30 14.09 -16.48
C LEU A 214 -9.55 12.93 -15.51
N GLU A 215 -10.04 13.20 -14.30
CA GLU A 215 -10.38 12.16 -13.32
C GLU A 215 -11.54 11.26 -13.77
N LYS A 216 -12.50 11.79 -14.54
CA LYS A 216 -13.62 11.01 -15.09
C LYS A 216 -13.20 10.14 -16.27
N ASP A 217 -12.34 10.67 -17.13
CA ASP A 217 -11.87 10.00 -18.34
C ASP A 217 -10.75 8.99 -18.04
N TYR A 218 -9.97 9.24 -16.99
CA TYR A 218 -8.88 8.35 -16.59
C TYR A 218 -9.41 7.12 -15.83
N LYS A 219 -9.60 6.03 -16.55
CA LYS A 219 -9.71 4.70 -15.94
C LYS A 219 -8.31 4.12 -15.80
N ALA A 220 -7.76 4.13 -14.58
CA ALA A 220 -6.51 3.43 -14.29
C ALA A 220 -6.62 1.98 -14.78
N PRO A 221 -5.59 1.43 -15.46
CA PRO A 221 -5.59 0.01 -15.78
C PRO A 221 -5.77 -0.76 -14.47
N GLU A 222 -6.83 -1.55 -14.39
CA GLU A 222 -7.08 -2.42 -13.24
C GLU A 222 -5.88 -3.37 -13.15
N GLU A 223 -4.96 -3.12 -12.22
CA GLU A 223 -3.95 -4.08 -11.83
C GLU A 223 -4.70 -5.29 -11.29
N LYS A 224 -4.88 -6.30 -12.14
CA LYS A 224 -5.30 -7.61 -11.67
C LYS A 224 -4.20 -8.08 -10.74
N VAL A 225 -4.44 -7.96 -9.44
CA VAL A 225 -3.62 -8.58 -8.41
C VAL A 225 -3.78 -10.08 -8.60
N VAL A 226 -2.93 -10.65 -9.45
CA VAL A 226 -2.81 -12.09 -9.57
C VAL A 226 -2.09 -12.51 -8.30
N GLU A 227 -2.83 -13.11 -7.36
CA GLU A 227 -2.23 -13.71 -6.17
C GLU A 227 -1.21 -14.77 -6.63
N HIS A 228 0.07 -14.43 -6.51
CA HIS A 228 1.15 -15.38 -6.76
C HIS A 228 1.17 -16.38 -5.60
N LYS A 229 0.57 -17.55 -5.83
CA LYS A 229 0.64 -18.67 -4.88
C LYS A 229 2.09 -19.10 -4.75
N VAL A 230 2.62 -19.12 -3.53
CA VAL A 230 3.97 -19.62 -3.24
C VAL A 230 3.90 -21.15 -3.10
N ALA A 231 4.87 -21.86 -3.65
CA ALA A 231 4.93 -23.31 -3.53
C ALA A 231 5.18 -23.75 -2.08
N ASP A 232 4.33 -24.64 -1.57
CA ASP A 232 4.59 -25.34 -0.31
C ASP A 232 5.72 -26.36 -0.48
N LYS A 233 6.29 -26.82 0.64
CA LYS A 233 7.32 -27.89 0.66
C LYS A 233 6.93 -29.15 -0.11
N PHE A 234 5.63 -29.48 -0.14
CA PHE A 234 5.11 -30.65 -0.85
C PHE A 234 4.91 -30.41 -2.34
N ASN A 235 4.63 -29.16 -2.73
CA ASN A 235 4.30 -28.80 -4.11
C ASN A 235 5.46 -28.10 -4.84
N ALA A 236 6.62 -27.97 -4.20
CA ALA A 236 7.81 -27.39 -4.80
C ALA A 236 8.42 -28.38 -5.79
N ALA A 237 8.45 -27.99 -7.07
CA ALA A 237 9.15 -28.75 -8.10
C ALA A 237 10.67 -28.69 -7.90
N HIS A 238 11.37 -29.70 -8.44
CA HIS A 238 12.83 -29.71 -8.51
C HIS A 238 13.41 -28.63 -9.45
N TYR A 239 12.57 -27.97 -10.24
CA TYR A 239 12.96 -26.89 -11.16
C TYR A 239 12.29 -25.57 -10.76
N SER A 240 12.94 -24.45 -11.10
CA SER A 240 12.42 -23.10 -10.81
C SER A 240 11.39 -22.62 -11.83
N THR A 241 10.62 -21.59 -11.49
CA THR A 241 9.68 -20.92 -12.41
C THR A 241 10.36 -20.26 -13.62
N GLY A 242 11.68 -20.05 -13.58
CA GLY A 242 12.43 -19.38 -14.63
C GLY A 242 12.24 -17.86 -14.66
N ALA A 243 11.43 -17.28 -13.76
CA ALA A 243 11.10 -15.86 -13.73
C ALA A 243 12.34 -14.98 -13.50
N VAL A 244 13.25 -15.39 -12.60
CA VAL A 244 14.51 -14.67 -12.35
C VAL A 244 15.39 -14.65 -13.61
N ALA A 245 15.50 -15.78 -14.31
CA ALA A 245 16.29 -15.87 -15.54
C ALA A 245 15.66 -15.03 -16.66
N ALA A 246 14.34 -15.11 -16.83
CA ALA A 246 13.62 -14.33 -17.82
C ALA A 246 13.74 -12.82 -17.55
N ALA A 247 13.58 -12.39 -16.29
CA ALA A 247 13.75 -11.01 -15.87
C ALA A 247 15.19 -10.51 -16.01
N PHE A 248 16.19 -11.38 -15.80
CA PHE A 248 17.59 -11.03 -16.02
C PHE A 248 17.90 -10.81 -17.51
N THR A 249 17.29 -11.60 -18.39
CA THR A 249 17.56 -11.55 -19.84
C THR A 249 16.67 -10.59 -20.65
N SER A 250 15.54 -10.16 -20.10
CA SER A 250 14.54 -9.37 -20.82
C SER A 250 14.41 -7.96 -20.25
N THR A 251 14.49 -6.95 -21.11
CA THR A 251 14.27 -5.55 -20.74
C THR A 251 12.79 -5.19 -20.50
N SER A 252 11.87 -6.06 -20.93
CA SER A 252 10.42 -5.83 -20.84
C SER A 252 9.78 -6.50 -19.63
N MET A 253 10.49 -7.40 -18.93
CA MET A 253 9.96 -8.09 -17.75
C MET A 253 10.31 -7.36 -16.46
N VAL A 254 9.44 -7.50 -15.46
CA VAL A 254 9.69 -6.95 -14.13
C VAL A 254 10.89 -7.66 -13.49
N PRO A 255 11.85 -6.93 -12.91
CA PRO A 255 13.00 -7.54 -12.23
C PRO A 255 12.53 -8.38 -11.03
N VAL A 256 12.80 -9.69 -11.08
CA VAL A 256 12.53 -10.62 -9.98
C VAL A 256 13.86 -11.05 -9.36
N LEU A 257 14.00 -10.87 -8.04
CA LEU A 257 15.25 -11.14 -7.31
C LEU A 257 15.26 -12.50 -6.60
N ASN A 258 14.09 -13.09 -6.36
CA ASN A 258 13.96 -14.31 -5.58
C ASN A 258 13.71 -15.51 -6.48
N HIS A 259 14.55 -16.54 -6.35
CA HIS A 259 14.32 -17.82 -7.02
C HIS A 259 13.21 -18.59 -6.32
N GLU A 260 12.13 -18.84 -7.04
CA GLU A 260 11.01 -19.64 -6.57
C GLU A 260 10.94 -20.97 -7.33
N ALA A 261 10.70 -22.06 -6.60
CA ALA A 261 10.42 -23.36 -7.19
C ALA A 261 9.09 -23.30 -7.96
N ALA A 262 9.02 -23.95 -9.12
CA ALA A 262 7.75 -24.08 -9.83
C ALA A 262 6.76 -24.91 -9.00
N ILE A 263 5.46 -24.61 -9.13
CA ILE A 263 4.41 -25.30 -8.39
C ILE A 263 4.02 -26.56 -9.17
N ILE A 264 4.15 -27.72 -8.54
CA ILE A 264 3.56 -28.97 -9.02
C ILE A 264 2.05 -28.90 -8.73
N GLU A 265 1.23 -29.32 -9.70
CA GLU A 265 -0.22 -29.41 -9.54
C GLU A 265 -0.59 -30.35 -8.37
N GLU A 266 -1.55 -29.95 -7.54
CA GLU A 266 -1.94 -30.69 -6.33
C GLU A 266 -2.38 -32.13 -6.63
N ASP A 267 -3.05 -32.31 -7.77
CA ASP A 267 -3.53 -33.61 -8.25
C ASP A 267 -2.38 -34.61 -8.41
N VAL A 268 -1.22 -34.20 -8.93
CA VAL A 268 -0.07 -35.10 -9.15
C VAL A 268 0.48 -35.63 -7.83
N ILE A 269 0.61 -34.76 -6.84
CA ILE A 269 1.14 -35.10 -5.51
C ILE A 269 0.16 -36.00 -4.76
N ARG A 270 -1.13 -35.73 -4.91
CA ARG A 270 -2.19 -36.56 -4.36
C ARG A 270 -2.13 -37.96 -4.95
N TYR A 271 -1.99 -38.07 -6.27
CA TYR A 271 -1.96 -39.35 -6.97
C TYR A 271 -0.76 -40.24 -6.60
N GLU A 272 0.42 -39.67 -6.35
CA GLU A 272 1.60 -40.45 -5.90
C GLU A 272 1.37 -41.17 -4.56
N ARG A 273 0.43 -40.69 -3.74
CA ARG A 273 0.14 -41.24 -2.41
C ARG A 273 -0.95 -42.31 -2.45
N VAL A 274 -1.73 -42.38 -3.52
CA VAL A 274 -2.84 -43.34 -3.67
C VAL A 274 -2.29 -44.69 -4.13
N LYS A 275 -1.92 -45.54 -3.16
CA LYS A 275 -1.38 -46.90 -3.43
C LYS A 275 -2.41 -48.01 -3.30
N LYS A 276 -3.59 -47.70 -2.74
CA LYS A 276 -4.66 -48.67 -2.50
C LYS A 276 -5.59 -48.74 -3.72
N LYS A 277 -6.19 -49.91 -3.93
CA LYS A 277 -7.23 -50.12 -4.94
C LYS A 277 -8.59 -49.68 -4.43
N GLY A 278 -9.43 -49.16 -5.31
CA GLY A 278 -10.81 -48.79 -5.00
C GLY A 278 -11.78 -49.93 -5.25
N TYR A 279 -12.88 -49.99 -4.50
CA TYR A 279 -13.96 -50.96 -4.70
C TYR A 279 -15.31 -50.28 -4.78
N VAL A 280 -16.05 -50.55 -5.85
CA VAL A 280 -17.36 -49.95 -6.13
C VAL A 280 -18.36 -51.04 -6.51
N ARG A 281 -19.59 -50.92 -6.01
CA ARG A 281 -20.70 -51.79 -6.39
C ARG A 281 -21.77 -50.98 -7.11
N LEU A 282 -22.03 -51.37 -8.35
CA LEU A 282 -23.16 -50.87 -9.14
C LEU A 282 -24.35 -51.80 -8.91
N LEU A 283 -25.43 -51.28 -8.34
CA LEU A 283 -26.71 -51.99 -8.27
C LEU A 283 -27.49 -51.65 -9.54
N THR A 284 -27.67 -52.64 -10.41
CA THR A 284 -28.48 -52.54 -11.63
C THR A 284 -29.81 -53.29 -11.44
N ASN A 285 -30.72 -53.14 -12.40
CA ASN A 285 -31.97 -53.90 -12.41
C ASN A 285 -31.80 -55.42 -12.55
N PHE A 286 -30.68 -55.89 -13.10
CA PHE A 286 -30.35 -57.32 -13.23
C PHE A 286 -29.54 -57.87 -12.04
N GLY A 287 -28.99 -56.99 -11.19
CA GLY A 287 -28.27 -57.41 -9.99
C GLY A 287 -27.09 -56.50 -9.66
N ALA A 288 -26.16 -57.00 -8.85
CA ALA A 288 -25.01 -56.22 -8.42
C ALA A 288 -23.75 -56.55 -9.22
N LEU A 289 -23.05 -55.50 -9.68
CA LEU A 289 -21.72 -55.59 -10.30
C LEU A 289 -20.68 -55.02 -9.35
N ASN A 290 -19.70 -55.83 -8.93
CA ASN A 290 -18.61 -55.42 -8.06
C ASN A 290 -17.35 -55.15 -8.88
N LEU A 291 -16.88 -53.90 -8.85
CA LEU A 291 -15.75 -53.39 -9.62
C LEU A 291 -14.56 -53.14 -8.69
N GLU A 292 -13.38 -53.55 -9.14
CA GLU A 292 -12.07 -53.19 -8.57
C GLU A 292 -11.42 -52.16 -9.48
N LEU A 293 -10.99 -51.05 -8.89
CA LEU A 293 -10.41 -49.91 -9.60
C LEU A 293 -8.89 -49.84 -9.36
N TYR A 294 -8.14 -49.56 -10.42
CA TYR A 294 -6.68 -49.47 -10.40
C TYR A 294 -6.18 -48.05 -10.11
N CYS A 295 -6.53 -47.53 -8.94
CA CYS A 295 -6.28 -46.13 -8.56
C CYS A 295 -4.78 -45.75 -8.54
N ASP A 296 -3.88 -46.71 -8.31
CA ASP A 296 -2.43 -46.51 -8.36
C ASP A 296 -1.91 -46.23 -9.78
N GLN A 297 -2.47 -46.90 -10.79
CA GLN A 297 -1.98 -46.82 -12.15
C GLN A 297 -2.64 -45.71 -12.97
N VAL A 298 -3.94 -45.51 -12.77
CA VAL A 298 -4.79 -44.57 -13.51
C VAL A 298 -5.61 -43.69 -12.55
N PRO A 299 -4.92 -42.87 -11.74
CA PRO A 299 -5.51 -42.17 -10.63
C PRO A 299 -6.56 -41.14 -11.07
N LYS A 300 -6.32 -40.40 -12.16
CA LYS A 300 -7.24 -39.36 -12.63
C LYS A 300 -8.55 -39.96 -13.10
N THR A 301 -8.47 -41.08 -13.82
CA THR A 301 -9.65 -41.80 -14.30
C THR A 301 -10.45 -42.38 -13.14
N CYS A 302 -9.78 -43.00 -12.16
CA CYS A 302 -10.41 -43.55 -10.98
C CYS A 302 -11.06 -42.47 -10.10
N GLU A 303 -10.40 -41.32 -9.92
CA GLU A 303 -10.96 -40.20 -9.16
C GLU A 303 -12.26 -39.70 -9.80
N ASN A 304 -12.24 -39.47 -11.12
CA ASN A 304 -13.42 -39.04 -11.86
C ASN A 304 -14.59 -40.01 -11.66
N PHE A 305 -14.33 -41.32 -11.78
CA PHE A 305 -15.35 -42.33 -11.57
C PHE A 305 -15.87 -42.36 -10.12
N LEU A 306 -14.99 -42.37 -9.12
CA LEU A 306 -15.38 -42.43 -7.71
C LEU A 306 -16.19 -41.20 -7.25
N LYS A 307 -15.78 -40.00 -7.67
CA LYS A 307 -16.54 -38.77 -7.37
C LYS A 307 -17.90 -38.76 -8.05
N HIS A 308 -18.02 -39.23 -9.29
CA HIS A 308 -19.32 -39.41 -9.94
C HIS A 308 -20.21 -40.43 -9.21
N CYS A 309 -19.60 -41.50 -8.67
CA CYS A 309 -20.31 -42.47 -7.84
C CYS A 309 -20.82 -41.85 -6.53
N GLN A 310 -20.00 -41.04 -5.85
CA GLN A 310 -20.35 -40.38 -4.58
C GLN A 310 -21.43 -39.32 -4.74
N THR A 311 -21.33 -38.50 -5.80
CA THR A 311 -22.34 -37.48 -6.15
C THR A 311 -23.65 -38.10 -6.64
N GLY A 312 -23.68 -39.41 -6.89
CA GLY A 312 -24.86 -40.11 -7.40
C GLY A 312 -25.15 -39.83 -8.88
N TYR A 313 -24.16 -39.33 -9.63
CA TYR A 313 -24.28 -38.98 -11.04
C TYR A 313 -24.74 -40.16 -11.91
N TYR A 314 -24.33 -41.38 -11.55
CA TYR A 314 -24.69 -42.59 -12.28
C TYR A 314 -26.05 -43.19 -11.87
N ASN A 315 -26.73 -42.63 -10.86
CA ASN A 315 -28.03 -43.15 -10.43
C ASN A 315 -29.09 -42.87 -11.51
N GLY A 316 -29.80 -43.90 -11.96
CA GLY A 316 -30.74 -43.84 -13.08
C GLY A 316 -30.11 -43.85 -14.46
N CYS A 317 -28.78 -43.91 -14.58
CA CYS A 317 -28.11 -43.94 -15.89
C CYS A 317 -28.39 -45.25 -16.63
N LEU A 318 -28.72 -45.12 -17.92
CA LEU A 318 -28.98 -46.24 -18.83
C LEU A 318 -27.69 -46.74 -19.48
N PHE A 319 -27.61 -48.04 -19.72
CA PHE A 319 -26.66 -48.61 -20.68
C PHE A 319 -27.25 -48.48 -22.08
N HIS A 320 -26.89 -47.39 -22.75
CA HIS A 320 -27.46 -47.00 -24.04
C HIS A 320 -26.85 -47.75 -25.24
N ARG A 321 -25.82 -48.56 -25.03
CA ARG A 321 -25.21 -49.35 -26.12
C ARG A 321 -24.72 -50.70 -25.59
N SER A 322 -25.15 -51.79 -26.22
CA SER A 322 -24.71 -53.15 -25.90
C SER A 322 -24.45 -53.91 -27.19
N ILE A 323 -23.25 -54.47 -27.35
CA ILE A 323 -22.88 -55.30 -28.49
C ILE A 323 -22.45 -56.66 -27.96
N ARG A 324 -23.21 -57.71 -28.32
CA ARG A 324 -22.94 -59.09 -27.91
C ARG A 324 -21.52 -59.51 -28.28
N ASN A 325 -20.84 -60.24 -27.40
CA ASN A 325 -19.43 -60.65 -27.51
C ASN A 325 -18.39 -59.52 -27.58
N PHE A 326 -18.80 -58.25 -27.44
CA PHE A 326 -17.89 -57.11 -27.53
C PHE A 326 -17.87 -56.30 -26.24
N MET A 327 -18.82 -55.39 -26.04
CA MET A 327 -18.88 -54.55 -24.84
C MET A 327 -20.28 -53.98 -24.58
N ILE A 328 -20.48 -53.51 -23.36
CA ILE A 328 -21.64 -52.74 -22.92
C ILE A 328 -21.19 -51.38 -22.40
N GLN A 329 -21.79 -50.31 -22.90
CA GLN A 329 -21.43 -48.92 -22.64
C GLN A 329 -22.55 -48.18 -21.92
N GLY A 330 -22.16 -47.40 -20.91
CA GLY A 330 -23.05 -46.61 -20.08
C GLY A 330 -22.34 -45.35 -19.54
N GLY A 331 -22.94 -44.74 -18.53
CA GLY A 331 -22.40 -43.55 -17.89
C GLY A 331 -22.76 -42.21 -18.56
N ASP A 332 -23.75 -42.20 -19.46
CA ASP A 332 -24.37 -40.98 -19.98
C ASP A 332 -25.72 -40.75 -19.27
N PRO A 333 -25.88 -39.68 -18.46
CA PRO A 333 -27.15 -39.36 -17.82
C PRO A 333 -28.29 -39.06 -18.79
N ALA A 334 -27.96 -38.56 -19.98
CA ALA A 334 -28.97 -38.27 -21.01
C ALA A 334 -29.43 -39.54 -21.73
N GLY A 335 -28.66 -40.64 -21.68
CA GLY A 335 -28.97 -41.89 -22.38
C GLY A 335 -28.91 -41.80 -23.91
N VAL A 336 -28.40 -40.71 -24.48
CA VAL A 336 -28.33 -40.49 -25.94
C VAL A 336 -27.07 -41.12 -26.53
N GLY A 337 -25.98 -41.15 -25.77
CA GLY A 337 -24.67 -41.70 -26.14
C GLY A 337 -23.62 -40.65 -26.51
N ASN A 338 -24.02 -39.38 -26.63
CA ASN A 338 -23.14 -38.25 -26.92
C ASN A 338 -22.91 -37.33 -25.71
N GLY A 339 -23.54 -37.63 -24.57
CA GLY A 339 -23.45 -36.81 -23.37
C GLY A 339 -22.31 -37.23 -22.43
N GLY A 340 -22.31 -36.65 -21.23
CA GLY A 340 -21.35 -36.99 -20.18
C GLY A 340 -20.23 -35.97 -20.03
N THR A 341 -20.10 -35.46 -18.81
CA THR A 341 -19.11 -34.46 -18.40
C THR A 341 -18.28 -35.03 -17.27
N SER A 342 -16.97 -34.79 -17.30
CA SER A 342 -16.09 -35.12 -16.16
C SER A 342 -16.38 -34.23 -14.95
N ILE A 343 -15.81 -34.59 -13.80
CA ILE A 343 -15.88 -33.78 -12.57
C ILE A 343 -15.26 -32.38 -12.72
N TRP A 344 -14.34 -32.20 -13.67
CA TRP A 344 -13.66 -30.92 -13.92
C TRP A 344 -14.39 -30.05 -14.96
N GLY A 345 -15.51 -30.52 -15.50
CA GLY A 345 -16.26 -29.85 -16.57
C GLY A 345 -15.55 -29.82 -17.93
N LYS A 346 -14.33 -30.34 -18.02
CA LYS A 346 -13.51 -30.44 -19.25
C LYS A 346 -13.09 -31.88 -19.49
N LYS A 347 -12.88 -32.23 -20.76
CA LYS A 347 -12.34 -33.55 -21.10
C LYS A 347 -10.92 -33.72 -20.55
N PHE A 348 -10.56 -34.93 -20.13
CA PHE A 348 -9.25 -35.22 -19.54
C PHE A 348 -8.42 -36.24 -20.34
N ALA A 349 -7.11 -36.25 -20.07
CA ALA A 349 -6.12 -37.05 -20.78
C ALA A 349 -6.31 -38.57 -20.61
N ASP A 350 -5.82 -39.34 -21.58
CA ASP A 350 -5.78 -40.80 -21.51
C ASP A 350 -4.61 -41.27 -20.63
N GLU A 351 -4.85 -42.24 -19.75
CA GLU A 351 -3.85 -42.83 -18.86
C GLU A 351 -3.53 -44.27 -19.29
N ILE A 352 -2.87 -44.42 -20.44
CA ILE A 352 -2.55 -45.74 -21.01
C ILE A 352 -1.32 -46.32 -20.31
N ARG A 353 -1.46 -47.54 -19.78
CA ARG A 353 -0.35 -48.31 -19.17
C ARG A 353 -0.10 -49.59 -19.96
N PRO A 354 1.17 -49.98 -20.19
CA PRO A 354 1.49 -51.20 -20.93
C PRO A 354 1.07 -52.48 -20.18
N ASN A 355 0.95 -52.40 -18.85
CA ASN A 355 0.55 -53.51 -17.99
C ASN A 355 -0.97 -53.77 -18.02
N LEU A 356 -1.76 -52.79 -18.47
CA LEU A 356 -3.21 -52.90 -18.55
C LEU A 356 -3.59 -53.15 -20.01
N THR A 357 -4.17 -54.31 -20.27
CA THR A 357 -4.66 -54.71 -21.60
C THR A 357 -6.09 -55.21 -21.48
N HIS A 358 -6.87 -55.08 -22.54
CA HIS A 358 -8.24 -55.58 -22.63
C HIS A 358 -8.22 -57.11 -22.84
N SER A 359 -7.55 -57.82 -21.94
CA SER A 359 -7.46 -59.28 -21.92
C SER A 359 -8.38 -59.82 -20.85
N GLY A 360 -9.39 -60.59 -21.26
CA GLY A 360 -10.39 -61.15 -20.38
C GLY A 360 -11.76 -60.48 -20.48
N ARG A 361 -12.74 -61.12 -19.85
CA ARG A 361 -14.10 -60.60 -19.70
C ARG A 361 -14.18 -59.71 -18.46
N GLY A 362 -14.97 -58.65 -18.53
CA GLY A 362 -15.23 -57.75 -17.41
C GLY A 362 -14.15 -56.68 -17.22
N ILE A 363 -13.39 -56.30 -18.25
CA ILE A 363 -12.47 -55.17 -18.15
C ILE A 363 -13.26 -53.87 -18.26
N LEU A 364 -12.96 -52.91 -17.37
CA LEU A 364 -13.64 -51.62 -17.28
C LEU A 364 -12.74 -50.53 -17.86
N SER A 365 -13.27 -49.81 -18.86
CA SER A 365 -12.53 -48.80 -19.62
C SER A 365 -13.37 -47.56 -19.93
N MET A 366 -12.70 -46.42 -20.14
CA MET A 366 -13.36 -45.16 -20.50
C MET A 366 -13.72 -45.11 -21.99
N ALA A 367 -14.92 -44.62 -22.28
CA ALA A 367 -15.30 -44.26 -23.64
C ALA A 367 -14.77 -42.86 -23.99
N ASN A 368 -14.19 -42.71 -25.18
CA ASN A 368 -13.66 -41.45 -25.69
C ASN A 368 -14.04 -41.26 -27.17
N SER A 369 -13.85 -40.04 -27.68
CA SER A 369 -14.13 -39.67 -29.08
C SER A 369 -12.84 -39.28 -29.83
N GLY A 370 -11.70 -39.79 -29.37
CA GLY A 370 -10.36 -39.40 -29.81
C GLY A 370 -9.37 -39.29 -28.64
N PRO A 371 -8.08 -39.08 -28.92
CA PRO A 371 -7.06 -38.97 -27.88
C PRO A 371 -7.37 -37.85 -26.87
N ASN A 372 -7.22 -38.14 -25.58
CA ASN A 372 -7.39 -37.20 -24.46
C ASN A 372 -8.80 -36.57 -24.35
N THR A 373 -9.83 -37.34 -24.71
CA THR A 373 -11.22 -36.85 -24.70
C THR A 373 -12.14 -37.55 -23.69
N ASN A 374 -11.59 -38.02 -22.57
CA ASN A 374 -12.37 -38.75 -21.57
C ASN A 374 -13.40 -37.85 -20.86
N GLY A 375 -14.59 -38.39 -20.64
CA GLY A 375 -15.71 -37.72 -19.96
C GLY A 375 -16.18 -38.53 -18.75
N SER A 376 -17.47 -38.89 -18.71
CA SER A 376 -18.06 -39.75 -17.67
C SER A 376 -18.50 -41.12 -18.18
N GLN A 377 -18.51 -41.33 -19.50
CA GLN A 377 -18.93 -42.58 -20.11
C GLN A 377 -17.86 -43.67 -19.97
N PHE A 378 -18.31 -44.89 -19.69
CA PHE A 378 -17.46 -46.07 -19.56
C PHE A 378 -18.11 -47.28 -20.21
N PHE A 379 -17.31 -48.30 -20.48
CA PHE A 379 -17.79 -49.58 -20.99
C PHE A 379 -17.13 -50.76 -20.27
N ILE A 380 -17.85 -51.88 -20.26
CA ILE A 380 -17.41 -53.16 -19.71
C ILE A 380 -17.30 -54.15 -20.87
N THR A 381 -16.18 -54.83 -20.99
CA THR A 381 -15.97 -55.81 -22.07
C THR A 381 -16.61 -57.17 -21.76
N TYR A 382 -17.18 -57.80 -22.79
CA TYR A 382 -17.68 -59.17 -22.70
C TYR A 382 -16.61 -60.21 -23.07
N ARG A 383 -15.60 -59.80 -23.85
CA ARG A 383 -14.49 -60.62 -24.34
C ARG A 383 -13.19 -59.81 -24.36
N SER A 384 -12.05 -60.48 -24.48
CA SER A 384 -10.78 -59.84 -24.80
C SER A 384 -10.86 -59.03 -26.11
N CYS A 385 -10.54 -57.74 -26.05
CA CYS A 385 -10.63 -56.79 -27.16
C CYS A 385 -9.30 -56.04 -27.37
N ARG A 386 -8.25 -56.77 -27.81
CA ARG A 386 -6.88 -56.21 -27.94
C ARG A 386 -6.76 -55.01 -28.89
N HIS A 387 -7.70 -54.84 -29.83
CA HIS A 387 -7.71 -53.71 -30.75
C HIS A 387 -8.08 -52.36 -30.09
N LEU A 388 -8.55 -52.39 -28.84
CA LEU A 388 -8.82 -51.22 -27.99
C LEU A 388 -7.63 -50.84 -27.10
N ASP A 389 -6.60 -51.70 -27.04
CA ASP A 389 -5.37 -51.44 -26.29
C ASP A 389 -4.67 -50.19 -26.86
N GLY A 390 -4.25 -49.29 -25.97
CA GLY A 390 -3.62 -48.03 -26.35
C GLY A 390 -4.56 -46.97 -26.93
N LYS A 391 -5.88 -47.24 -26.99
CA LYS A 391 -6.89 -46.25 -27.42
C LYS A 391 -7.80 -45.80 -26.29
N HIS A 392 -8.14 -46.73 -25.40
CA HIS A 392 -9.03 -46.48 -24.27
C HIS A 392 -8.29 -46.73 -22.95
N THR A 393 -8.54 -45.84 -21.98
CA THR A 393 -7.96 -45.95 -20.64
C THR A 393 -8.68 -47.05 -19.86
N ILE A 394 -7.96 -48.09 -19.48
CA ILE A 394 -8.45 -49.16 -18.61
C ILE A 394 -8.26 -48.73 -17.17
N PHE A 395 -9.34 -48.73 -16.37
CA PHE A 395 -9.29 -48.25 -14.99
C PHE A 395 -9.84 -49.19 -13.94
N GLY A 396 -10.33 -50.35 -14.36
CA GLY A 396 -10.69 -51.40 -13.42
C GLY A 396 -11.03 -52.72 -14.08
N LYS A 397 -11.53 -53.64 -13.26
CA LYS A 397 -12.09 -54.91 -13.68
C LYS A 397 -13.28 -55.28 -12.81
N LEU A 398 -14.15 -56.11 -13.36
CA LEU A 398 -15.23 -56.77 -12.64
C LEU A 398 -14.67 -57.93 -11.82
N VAL A 399 -14.97 -57.95 -10.53
CA VAL A 399 -14.52 -59.00 -9.59
C VAL A 399 -15.68 -59.88 -9.12
N GLY A 400 -16.91 -59.36 -9.20
CA GLY A 400 -18.13 -60.10 -8.85
C GLY A 400 -19.32 -59.63 -9.67
N GLY A 401 -20.28 -60.53 -9.90
CA GLY A 401 -21.44 -60.26 -10.76
C GLY A 401 -21.23 -60.63 -12.24
N LEU A 402 -20.34 -61.58 -12.54
CA LEU A 402 -20.14 -62.10 -13.91
C LEU A 402 -21.42 -62.75 -14.48
N GLU A 403 -22.26 -63.33 -13.61
CA GLU A 403 -23.57 -63.88 -13.95
C GLU A 403 -24.51 -62.77 -14.45
N VAL A 404 -24.62 -61.68 -13.70
CA VAL A 404 -25.39 -60.47 -14.07
C VAL A 404 -24.89 -59.89 -15.39
N LEU A 405 -23.57 -59.81 -15.59
CA LEU A 405 -22.99 -59.36 -16.86
C LEU A 405 -23.39 -60.29 -18.03
N THR A 406 -23.55 -61.59 -17.78
CA THR A 406 -23.97 -62.57 -18.79
C THR A 406 -25.47 -62.46 -19.09
N GLU A 407 -26.30 -62.15 -18.10
CA GLU A 407 -27.72 -61.84 -18.31
C GLU A 407 -27.90 -60.54 -19.12
N MET A 408 -27.14 -59.50 -18.78
CA MET A 408 -27.12 -58.24 -19.53
C MET A 408 -26.69 -58.42 -21.01
N GLU A 409 -25.83 -59.39 -21.30
CA GLU A 409 -25.41 -59.73 -22.67
C GLU A 409 -26.51 -60.46 -23.46
N ARG A 410 -27.38 -61.22 -22.79
CA ARG A 410 -28.47 -61.98 -23.44
C ARG A 410 -29.60 -61.08 -23.92
N VAL A 411 -29.75 -59.89 -23.36
CA VAL A 411 -30.77 -58.91 -23.79
C VAL A 411 -30.63 -58.63 -25.29
N GLU A 412 -31.77 -58.63 -26.00
CA GLU A 412 -31.81 -58.32 -27.42
C GLU A 412 -31.63 -56.81 -27.65
N VAL A 413 -31.01 -56.45 -28.78
CA VAL A 413 -30.66 -55.07 -29.12
C VAL A 413 -31.31 -54.67 -30.43
N ASP A 414 -31.70 -53.41 -30.53
CA ASP A 414 -32.21 -52.79 -31.76
C ASP A 414 -31.08 -52.50 -32.77
N ASN A 415 -31.44 -52.09 -33.98
CA ASN A 415 -30.54 -51.74 -35.08
C ASN A 415 -29.52 -50.62 -34.76
N ARG A 416 -29.69 -49.90 -33.63
CA ARG A 416 -28.77 -48.86 -33.13
C ARG A 416 -27.92 -49.34 -31.95
N ASP A 417 -27.78 -50.66 -31.77
CA ASP A 417 -27.08 -51.30 -30.63
C ASP A 417 -27.70 -50.96 -29.26
N ARG A 418 -28.95 -50.48 -29.22
CA ARG A 418 -29.67 -50.11 -27.98
C ARG A 418 -30.40 -51.33 -27.43
N PRO A 419 -30.21 -51.71 -26.15
CA PRO A 419 -31.01 -52.77 -25.52
C PRO A 419 -32.52 -52.50 -25.63
N ILE A 420 -33.30 -53.50 -26.02
CA ILE A 420 -34.77 -53.41 -26.06
C ILE A 420 -35.33 -53.33 -24.65
N GLU A 421 -34.80 -54.15 -23.74
CA GLU A 421 -35.05 -54.03 -22.31
C GLU A 421 -34.07 -53.03 -21.69
N ASN A 422 -34.61 -52.01 -21.03
CA ASN A 422 -33.79 -50.96 -20.44
C ASN A 422 -32.94 -51.53 -19.29
N ILE A 423 -31.63 -51.50 -19.47
CA ILE A 423 -30.65 -51.80 -18.43
C ILE A 423 -30.22 -50.47 -17.80
N PHE A 424 -30.43 -50.30 -16.50
CA PHE A 424 -30.07 -49.06 -15.80
C PHE A 424 -29.44 -49.32 -14.44
N ILE A 425 -28.63 -48.36 -14.00
CA ILE A 425 -27.98 -48.36 -12.69
C ILE A 425 -28.98 -47.76 -11.70
N GLN A 426 -29.48 -48.54 -10.76
CA GLN A 426 -30.37 -48.06 -9.70
C GLN A 426 -29.61 -47.18 -8.70
N ARG A 427 -28.47 -47.69 -8.22
CA ARG A 427 -27.67 -47.02 -7.20
C ARG A 427 -26.22 -47.46 -7.28
N VAL A 428 -25.32 -46.55 -6.95
CA VAL A 428 -23.91 -46.87 -6.73
C VAL A 428 -23.55 -46.84 -5.25
N GLN A 429 -22.74 -47.81 -4.81
CA GLN A 429 -22.16 -47.88 -3.47
C GLN A 429 -20.64 -47.94 -3.59
N VAL A 430 -19.94 -46.99 -2.97
CA VAL A 430 -18.48 -47.00 -2.88
C VAL A 430 -18.09 -47.68 -1.57
N PHE A 431 -17.36 -48.79 -1.64
CA PHE A 431 -16.93 -49.55 -0.46
C PHE A 431 -15.58 -49.06 0.07
N VAL A 432 -14.65 -48.80 -0.83
CA VAL A 432 -13.30 -48.34 -0.50
C VAL A 432 -12.97 -47.18 -1.42
N ASP A 433 -12.81 -46.00 -0.83
CA ASP A 433 -12.30 -44.81 -1.50
C ASP A 433 -10.87 -44.52 -1.02
N PRO A 434 -9.85 -44.82 -1.83
CA PRO A 434 -8.46 -44.60 -1.46
C PRO A 434 -8.04 -43.12 -1.54
N PHE A 435 -8.85 -42.25 -2.17
CA PHE A 435 -8.52 -40.83 -2.33
C PHE A 435 -8.86 -39.99 -1.09
N LEU A 436 -9.93 -40.33 -0.37
CA LEU A 436 -10.29 -39.65 0.89
C LEU A 436 -9.21 -39.84 1.95
N GLU A 437 -8.69 -41.06 2.11
CA GLU A 437 -7.61 -41.34 3.05
C GLU A 437 -6.34 -40.53 2.71
N ALA A 438 -5.98 -40.47 1.42
CA ALA A 438 -4.83 -39.70 0.96
C ALA A 438 -4.97 -38.20 1.20
N ASP A 439 -6.20 -37.65 1.06
CA ASP A 439 -6.49 -36.24 1.33
C ASP A 439 -6.36 -35.90 2.82
N GLU A 440 -6.92 -36.74 3.69
CA GLU A 440 -6.83 -36.55 5.13
C GLU A 440 -5.38 -36.62 5.62
N GLU A 441 -4.59 -37.56 5.09
CA GLU A 441 -3.16 -37.68 5.40
C GLU A 441 -2.37 -36.45 4.92
N LEU A 442 -2.63 -35.97 3.69
CA LEU A 442 -1.99 -34.77 3.16
C LEU A 442 -2.36 -33.52 3.97
N ALA A 443 -3.64 -33.38 4.35
CA ALA A 443 -4.12 -32.26 5.16
C ALA A 443 -3.44 -32.22 6.53
N LYS A 444 -3.32 -33.37 7.20
CA LYS A 444 -2.61 -33.49 8.49
C LYS A 444 -1.13 -33.10 8.35
N GLN A 445 -0.44 -33.63 7.34
CA GLN A 445 0.97 -33.30 7.10
C GLN A 445 1.18 -31.80 6.79
N ARG A 446 0.28 -31.18 6.02
CA ARG A 446 0.32 -29.74 5.75
C ARG A 446 0.10 -28.92 7.03
N SER A 447 -0.84 -29.31 7.89
CA SER A 447 -1.05 -28.62 9.17
C SER A 447 0.15 -28.74 10.11
N ASP A 448 0.76 -29.92 10.21
CA ASP A 448 1.94 -30.14 11.06
C ASP A 448 3.14 -29.32 10.59
N GLU A 449 3.35 -29.21 9.27
CA GLU A 449 4.44 -28.40 8.71
C GLU A 449 4.18 -26.90 8.92
N LEU A 450 2.94 -26.44 8.78
CA LEU A 450 2.57 -25.04 9.05
C LEU A 450 2.88 -24.67 10.51
N GLU A 451 2.54 -25.54 11.46
CA GLU A 451 2.87 -25.34 12.86
C GLU A 451 4.38 -25.29 13.11
N ARG A 452 5.16 -26.17 12.45
CA ARG A 452 6.63 -26.16 12.56
C ARG A 452 7.22 -24.86 12.03
N VAL A 453 6.80 -24.41 10.86
CA VAL A 453 7.27 -23.15 10.24
C VAL A 453 6.93 -21.95 11.13
N GLN A 454 5.72 -21.92 11.71
CA GLN A 454 5.34 -20.86 12.66
C GLN A 454 6.21 -20.86 13.92
N ARG A 455 6.50 -22.04 14.50
CA ARG A 455 7.40 -22.15 15.67
C ARG A 455 8.81 -21.69 15.34
N GLU A 456 9.36 -22.10 14.20
CA GLU A 456 10.69 -21.67 13.75
C GLU A 456 10.75 -20.16 13.48
N ALA A 457 9.71 -19.58 12.89
CA ALA A 457 9.62 -18.14 12.67
C ALA A 457 9.59 -17.36 13.98
N GLN A 458 8.81 -17.82 14.97
CA GLN A 458 8.80 -17.23 16.31
C GLN A 458 10.16 -17.35 17.02
N GLU A 459 10.86 -18.48 16.88
CA GLU A 459 12.22 -18.63 17.42
C GLU A 459 13.22 -17.70 16.74
N LYS A 460 13.15 -17.56 15.41
CA LYS A 460 13.99 -16.62 14.66
C LYS A 460 13.73 -15.20 15.13
N GLN A 461 12.48 -14.76 15.23
CA GLN A 461 12.14 -13.43 15.76
C GLN A 461 12.66 -13.20 17.17
N LYS A 462 12.54 -14.20 18.07
CA LYS A 462 13.12 -14.13 19.42
C LYS A 462 14.65 -14.01 19.38
N LYS A 463 15.33 -14.72 18.47
CA LYS A 463 16.80 -14.62 18.28
C LYS A 463 17.19 -13.24 17.73
N THR A 464 16.47 -12.69 16.76
CA THR A 464 16.73 -11.35 16.21
C THR A 464 16.47 -10.26 17.24
N ALA A 465 15.41 -10.38 18.05
CA ALA A 465 15.12 -9.46 19.15
C ALA A 465 16.17 -9.53 20.28
N ARG A 466 16.78 -10.70 20.49
CA ARG A 466 17.83 -10.92 21.50
C ARG A 466 19.22 -10.54 21.01
N ALA A 467 19.44 -10.44 19.70
CA ALA A 467 20.63 -9.85 19.12
C ALA A 467 20.62 -8.33 19.36
N GLN A 468 21.25 -7.90 20.46
CA GLN A 468 21.46 -6.48 20.71
C GLN A 468 22.22 -5.84 19.53
N PRO A 469 21.89 -4.60 19.14
CA PRO A 469 22.66 -3.90 18.11
C PRO A 469 24.14 -3.90 18.49
N LEU A 470 25.00 -4.21 17.52
CA LEU A 470 26.46 -4.27 17.71
C LEU A 470 26.91 -3.00 18.44
N LYS A 471 27.54 -3.16 19.61
CA LYS A 471 28.02 -2.03 20.41
C LYS A 471 29.02 -1.22 19.58
N VAL A 472 28.67 0.03 19.32
CA VAL A 472 29.52 0.99 18.62
C VAL A 472 30.46 1.60 19.65
N PHE A 473 31.76 1.30 19.55
CA PHE A 473 32.79 1.80 20.45
C PHE A 473 33.36 3.15 19.99
N ARG A 474 33.21 3.53 18.71
CA ARG A 474 33.79 4.77 18.13
C ARG A 474 33.11 5.20 16.82
N SER A 475 33.28 6.47 16.43
CA SER A 475 32.88 7.01 15.12
C SER A 475 34.08 7.08 14.15
N GLY A 476 34.12 6.24 13.12
CA GLY A 476 35.12 6.28 12.03
C GLY A 476 35.29 4.91 11.36
N VAL A 477 36.41 4.64 10.69
CA VAL A 477 36.77 3.26 10.30
C VAL A 477 37.18 2.50 11.57
N GLY A 478 36.62 1.31 11.82
CA GLY A 478 36.89 0.50 13.03
C GLY A 478 35.94 0.71 14.22
N LYS A 479 34.68 1.11 13.97
CA LYS A 479 33.65 1.41 14.99
C LYS A 479 33.33 0.27 15.97
N TYR A 480 33.60 -0.98 15.60
CA TYR A 480 33.21 -2.18 16.35
C TYR A 480 34.39 -2.88 17.06
N LEU A 481 35.60 -2.31 17.00
CA LEU A 481 36.81 -2.89 17.61
C LEU A 481 37.04 -2.35 19.03
N ASP A 482 37.00 -3.26 20.02
CA ASP A 482 37.28 -3.00 21.44
C ASP A 482 38.81 -2.96 21.69
N LYS A 483 39.32 -1.88 22.30
CA LYS A 483 40.77 -1.69 22.55
C LYS A 483 41.27 -2.41 23.80
N ASP A 484 40.37 -2.76 24.72
CA ASP A 484 40.78 -3.41 25.98
C ASP A 484 41.11 -4.89 25.77
N VAL A 485 40.53 -5.50 24.72
CA VAL A 485 40.86 -6.87 24.29
C VAL A 485 42.23 -6.92 23.62
N THR A 486 42.64 -5.88 22.87
CA THR A 486 43.97 -5.84 22.25
C THR A 486 45.08 -5.51 23.23
N LYS A 487 44.81 -4.80 24.34
CA LYS A 487 45.78 -4.60 25.43
C LYS A 487 46.05 -5.86 26.24
N ARG A 488 45.04 -6.71 26.47
CA ARG A 488 45.21 -8.00 27.19
C ARG A 488 46.06 -9.03 26.45
N LEU A 489 46.35 -8.83 25.17
CA LEU A 489 47.16 -9.75 24.35
C LEU A 489 48.66 -9.37 24.30
N VAL A 490 49.09 -8.30 24.97
CA VAL A 490 50.45 -7.72 24.81
C VAL A 490 51.28 -7.72 26.10
N GLU A 491 50.80 -8.25 27.23
CA GLU A 491 51.64 -8.40 28.43
C GLU A 491 52.29 -9.80 28.49
N PRO A 492 53.63 -9.92 28.58
CA PRO A 492 54.30 -11.20 28.82
C PRO A 492 54.18 -11.57 30.30
N GLU A 493 53.74 -12.79 30.58
CA GLU A 493 53.63 -13.30 31.95
C GLU A 493 55.00 -13.34 32.65
N ALA A 494 55.11 -12.59 33.75
CA ALA A 494 56.16 -12.76 34.75
C ALA A 494 55.65 -13.67 35.86
N SER A 495 56.28 -14.83 36.00
CA SER A 495 56.05 -15.85 37.01
C SER A 495 56.44 -15.39 38.42
N THR A 496 55.56 -15.55 39.41
CA THR A 496 55.93 -16.02 40.76
C THR A 496 54.74 -16.63 41.51
N SER A 497 55.06 -17.73 42.19
CA SER A 497 54.25 -18.69 42.95
C SER A 497 53.50 -18.13 44.16
N GLY A 498 52.32 -18.71 44.47
CA GLY A 498 51.77 -18.70 45.83
C GLY A 498 50.27 -19.02 45.98
N ALA A 499 49.98 -20.28 46.32
CA ALA A 499 48.83 -20.80 47.10
C ALA A 499 47.37 -20.72 46.56
N ASP A 500 46.78 -21.92 46.45
CA ASP A 500 45.35 -22.29 46.35
C ASP A 500 44.56 -21.88 47.64
N PRO A 501 43.19 -21.90 47.73
CA PRO A 501 42.33 -22.90 47.09
C PRO A 501 40.89 -22.52 46.64
N THR A 502 40.31 -23.44 45.86
CA THR A 502 38.88 -23.84 45.74
C THR A 502 37.87 -23.01 44.91
N LEU A 503 37.39 -23.58 43.79
CA LEU A 503 36.00 -24.06 43.55
C LEU A 503 35.64 -24.21 42.06
N THR A 504 35.47 -25.48 41.66
CA THR A 504 34.57 -26.06 40.65
C THR A 504 34.27 -25.34 39.30
N LYS A 505 34.83 -25.93 38.24
CA LYS A 505 34.60 -25.73 36.81
C LYS A 505 33.14 -25.96 36.38
N LYS A 506 32.55 -25.00 35.66
CA LYS A 506 31.50 -25.24 34.64
C LYS A 506 32.16 -25.15 33.26
N ARG A 507 32.26 -26.28 32.56
CA ARG A 507 32.76 -26.38 31.18
C ARG A 507 31.84 -25.59 30.23
N LYS A 508 32.39 -24.58 29.54
CA LYS A 508 31.81 -23.99 28.33
C LYS A 508 32.60 -24.51 27.12
N LYS A 509 31.82 -24.96 26.13
CA LYS A 509 32.24 -25.46 24.80
C LYS A 509 33.09 -24.40 24.09
N GLU A 510 34.27 -24.79 23.62
CA GLU A 510 35.10 -23.98 22.72
C GLU A 510 34.43 -23.93 21.34
N GLU A 511 34.06 -22.73 20.89
CA GLU A 511 33.79 -22.45 19.48
C GLU A 511 35.14 -22.14 18.81
N THR A 512 35.56 -23.01 17.90
CA THR A 512 36.74 -22.83 17.06
C THR A 512 36.54 -21.65 16.11
N ILE A 513 37.02 -20.48 16.50
CA ILE A 513 37.18 -19.33 15.60
C ILE A 513 38.46 -19.56 14.80
N SER A 514 38.31 -19.86 13.51
CA SER A 514 39.41 -19.93 12.55
C SER A 514 40.10 -18.57 12.43
N LYS A 515 41.37 -18.50 12.85
CA LYS A 515 42.24 -17.36 12.60
C LYS A 515 42.52 -17.26 11.09
N LEU A 516 41.98 -16.24 10.43
CA LEU A 516 42.44 -15.81 9.10
C LEU A 516 43.89 -15.32 9.23
N GLY A 517 44.80 -15.89 8.44
CA GLY A 517 46.21 -15.51 8.37
C GLY A 517 46.43 -14.21 7.58
N ASN A 518 47.51 -13.50 7.91
CA ASN A 518 47.97 -12.27 7.28
C ASN A 518 48.19 -12.44 5.75
N PHE A 519 47.60 -11.54 4.96
CA PHE A 519 47.78 -11.42 3.50
C PHE A 519 48.88 -10.40 3.12
N ASN A 520 50.02 -10.41 3.81
CA ASN A 520 51.12 -9.48 3.51
C ASN A 520 51.96 -9.87 2.28
N SER A 521 51.45 -10.75 1.41
CA SER A 521 52.13 -11.14 0.18
C SER A 521 51.18 -11.38 -0.99
N TRP A 522 50.10 -10.60 -1.09
CA TRP A 522 49.31 -10.54 -2.31
C TRP A 522 49.35 -9.16 -2.96
#